data_AF-A0A497S9A5-F1
#
_entry.id   AF-A0A497S9A5-F1
#
_cell.length_a   1.000
_cell.length_b   1.000
_cell.length_c   1.000
_cell.angle_alpha   90.00
_cell.angle_beta   90.00
_cell.angle_gamma   90.00
#
_symmetry.space_group_name_H-M   'P 1'
#
loop_
_entity.id
_entity.type
_entity.pdbx_description
1 polymer ?
#
loop_
_entity_poly.entity_id
_entity_poly.type
_entity_poly.pdbx_seq_one_letter_code
_entity_poly.pdbx_strand_id
1 'polypeptide(L)' 'MSNKRDNPLLDVLLHGAILGTELAVAVTLSIIIFFFIGREFGKMGAVVGAFMGAIFGLIFGIYMMMRNVEIYQILRRMEK' A
#
# COMPACT_ATOMS: atom_id res chain seq x y z
N MET A 1 16.34 8.52 -33.22
CA MET A 1 15.34 7.70 -32.51
C MET A 1 15.16 8.30 -31.12
N SER A 2 14.07 9.05 -30.88
CA SER A 2 13.79 9.67 -29.58
C SER A 2 13.33 8.58 -28.60
N ASN A 3 14.10 8.41 -27.53
CA ASN A 3 13.91 7.37 -26.53
C ASN A 3 12.66 7.70 -25.70
N LYS A 4 11.61 6.87 -25.76
CA LYS A 4 10.37 7.07 -24.99
C LYS A 4 10.54 6.97 -23.45
N ARG A 5 11.78 6.85 -22.97
CA ARG A 5 12.13 6.71 -21.53
C ARG A 5 12.43 8.04 -20.83
N ASP A 6 12.39 9.17 -21.52
CA ASP A 6 12.87 10.44 -20.98
C ASP A 6 11.72 11.38 -20.57
N ASN A 7 10.53 10.85 -20.28
CA ASN A 7 9.40 11.68 -19.84
C ASN A 7 9.26 11.58 -18.30
N PRO A 8 9.87 12.49 -17.52
CA PRO A 8 9.89 12.42 -16.06
C PRO A 8 8.49 12.42 -15.42
N LEU A 9 7.48 12.94 -16.14
CA LEU A 9 6.07 12.85 -15.73
C LEU A 9 5.55 11.41 -15.73
N LEU A 10 5.95 10.59 -16.72
CA LEU A 10 5.53 9.20 -16.82
C LEU A 10 6.13 8.36 -15.69
N ASP A 11 7.39 8.60 -15.33
CA ASP A 11 8.05 7.91 -14.22
C ASP A 11 7.41 8.23 -12.87
N VAL A 12 7.08 9.51 -12.61
CA VAL A 12 6.36 9.90 -11.39
C VAL A 12 4.97 9.27 -11.32
N LEU A 13 4.25 9.23 -12.43
CA LEU A 13 2.93 8.59 -12.52
C LEU A 13 3.01 7.09 -12.27
N LEU A 14 3.98 6.39 -12.88
CA LEU A 14 4.19 4.97 -12.68
C LEU A 14 4.57 4.65 -11.24
N HIS A 15 5.46 5.44 -10.63
CA HIS A 15 5.86 5.25 -9.24
C HIS A 15 4.69 5.49 -8.28
N GLY A 16 3.91 6.55 -8.51
CA GLY A 16 2.69 6.82 -7.74
C GLY A 16 1.65 5.72 -7.88
N ALA A 17 1.47 5.18 -9.09
CA ALA A 17 0.54 4.07 -9.35
C ALA A 17 0.97 2.78 -8.63
N ILE A 18 2.27 2.47 -8.60
CA ILE A 18 2.80 1.29 -7.89
C ILE A 18 2.55 1.43 -6.40
N LEU A 19 2.93 2.55 -5.78
CA LEU A 19 2.73 2.79 -4.35
C LEU A 19 1.24 2.77 -3.97
N GLY A 20 0.39 3.38 -4.80
CA GLY A 20 -1.07 3.35 -4.60
C GLY A 20 -1.64 1.93 -4.71
N THR A 21 -1.13 1.11 -5.63
CA THR A 21 -1.54 -0.29 -5.79
C THR A 21 -1.11 -1.12 -4.58
N GLU A 22 0.11 -0.96 -4.09
CA GLU A 22 0.61 -1.65 -2.89
C GLU A 22 -0.26 -1.34 -1.67
N LEU A 23 -0.61 -0.06 -1.47
CA LEU A 23 -1.51 0.37 -0.42
C LEU A 23 -2.90 -0.28 -0.55
N ALA A 24 -3.49 -0.24 -1.75
CA ALA A 24 -4.80 -0.82 -2.00
C ALA A 24 -4.83 -2.33 -1.73
N VAL A 25 -3.77 -3.06 -2.12
CA VAL A 25 -3.62 -4.49 -1.85
C VAL A 25 -3.53 -4.77 -0.35
N ALA A 26 -2.70 -4.00 0.38
CA ALA A 26 -2.56 -4.15 1.83
C ALA A 26 -3.89 -3.93 2.57
N VAL A 27 -4.62 -2.87 2.21
CA VAL A 27 -5.94 -2.55 2.79
C VAL A 27 -6.95 -3.65 2.48
N THR A 28 -7.03 -4.08 1.22
CA THR A 28 -8.01 -5.09 0.78
C THR A 28 -7.79 -6.43 1.47
N LEU A 29 -6.53 -6.91 1.52
CA LEU A 29 -6.19 -8.16 2.20
C LEU A 29 -6.51 -8.10 3.69
N SER A 30 -6.20 -6.97 4.35
CA SER A 30 -6.49 -6.79 5.77
C SER A 30 -7.99 -6.82 6.06
N ILE A 31 -8.80 -6.16 5.22
CA ILE A 31 -10.26 -6.21 5.32
C ILE A 31 -10.75 -7.65 5.19
N ILE A 32 -10.29 -8.38 4.17
CA ILE A 32 -10.71 -9.76 3.92
C ILE A 32 -10.37 -10.66 5.12
N ILE A 33 -9.12 -10.62 5.60
CA ILE A 33 -8.67 -11.45 6.71
C ILE A 33 -9.51 -11.19 7.96
N PHE A 34 -9.64 -9.92 8.36
CA PHE A 34 -10.35 -9.58 9.60
C PHE A 34 -11.86 -9.77 9.46
N PHE A 35 -12.43 -9.60 8.27
CA PHE A 35 -13.83 -9.96 8.00
C PHE A 35 -14.07 -11.45 8.23
N PHE A 36 -13.22 -12.33 7.70
CA PHE A 36 -13.36 -13.77 7.89
C PHE A 36 -13.17 -14.18 9.35
N ILE A 37 -12.16 -13.63 10.04
CA ILE A 37 -11.98 -13.84 11.49
C ILE A 37 -13.23 -13.36 12.25
N GLY A 38 -13.69 -12.15 11.95
CA GLY A 38 -14.85 -11.55 12.60
C GLY A 38 -16.15 -12.33 12.37
N ARG A 39 -16.29 -12.96 11.19
CA ARG A 39 -17.46 -13.76 10.81
C ARG A 39 -17.66 -14.98 11.71
N GLU A 40 -16.59 -15.54 12.28
CA GLU A 40 -16.68 -16.63 13.27
C GLU A 40 -17.45 -16.20 14.54
N PHE A 41 -17.52 -14.89 14.82
CA PHE A 41 -18.28 -14.31 15.93
C PHE A 41 -19.67 -13.80 15.50
N GLY A 42 -20.11 -14.12 14.28
CA GLY A 42 -21.41 -13.74 13.72
C GLY A 42 -21.37 -12.52 12.80
N LYS A 43 -22.56 -12.11 12.31
CA LYS A 43 -22.69 -11.07 11.27
C LYS A 43 -22.12 -9.72 11.71
N MET A 44 -22.38 -9.31 12.96
CA MET A 44 -21.81 -8.06 13.51
C MET A 44 -20.29 -8.16 13.70
N GLY A 45 -19.78 -9.34 14.08
CA GLY A 45 -18.35 -9.59 14.17
C GLY A 45 -17.65 -9.43 12.81
N ALA A 46 -18.27 -9.89 11.72
CA ALA A 46 -17.72 -9.72 10.37
C ALA A 46 -17.61 -8.23 9.97
N VAL A 47 -18.63 -7.43 10.30
CA VAL A 47 -18.62 -5.97 10.04
C VAL A 47 -17.52 -5.30 10.86
N VAL A 48 -17.46 -5.54 12.17
CA VAL A 48 -16.42 -4.97 13.04
C VAL A 48 -15.03 -5.40 12.58
N GLY A 49 -14.87 -6.67 12.21
CA GLY A 49 -13.65 -7.22 11.64
C GLY A 49 -13.23 -6.48 10.38
N ALA A 50 -14.12 -6.31 9.40
CA ALA A 50 -13.81 -5.55 8.18
C ALA A 50 -13.37 -4.10 8.48
N PHE A 51 -14.03 -3.41 9.42
CA PHE A 51 -13.64 -2.07 9.84
C PHE A 51 -12.24 -2.05 10.47
N MET A 52 -11.96 -2.98 11.38
CA MET A 52 -10.63 -3.10 12.01
C MET A 52 -9.55 -3.45 10.98
N GLY A 53 -9.86 -4.35 10.04
CA GLY A 53 -8.99 -4.70 8.92
C GLY A 53 -8.69 -3.50 8.03
N ALA A 54 -9.67 -2.64 7.74
CA ALA A 54 -9.45 -1.42 6.97
C ALA A 54 -8.49 -0.46 7.69
N ILE A 55 -8.70 -0.22 8.99
CA ILE A 55 -7.85 0.65 9.80
C ILE A 55 -6.43 0.10 9.87
N PHE A 56 -6.29 -1.19 10.19
CA PHE A 56 -5.00 -1.87 10.24
C PHE A 56 -4.27 -1.81 8.89
N GLY A 57 -4.96 -2.15 7.80
CA GLY A 57 -4.39 -2.15 6.47
C GLY A 57 -3.95 -0.77 5.99
N LEU A 58 -4.68 0.29 6.38
CA LEU A 58 -4.28 1.67 6.11
C LEU A 58 -3.00 2.04 6.88
N ILE A 59 -2.96 1.78 8.19
CA ILE A 59 -1.79 2.08 9.03
C ILE A 59 -0.56 1.31 8.52
N PHE A 60 -0.72 0.00 8.29
CA PHE A 60 0.35 -0.86 7.81
C PHE A 60 0.82 -0.47 6.41
N GLY A 61 -0.11 -0.21 5.48
CA GLY A 61 0.22 0.20 4.12
C GLY A 61 0.94 1.56 4.06
N ILE A 62 0.50 2.55 4.85
CA ILE A 62 1.19 3.85 4.96
C ILE A 62 2.59 3.66 5.56
N TYR A 63 2.72 2.85 6.61
CA TYR A 63 4.02 2.56 7.23
C TYR A 63 5.01 1.94 6.22
N MET A 64 4.56 0.95 5.44
CA MET A 64 5.37 0.33 4.38
C MET A 64 5.76 1.34 3.29
N MET A 65 4.82 2.20 2.88
CA MET A 65 5.06 3.25 1.89
C MET A 65 6.11 4.26 2.38
N MET A 66 6.01 4.72 3.64
CA MET A 66 7.00 5.62 4.25
C MET A 66 8.39 4.97 4.30
N ARG A 67 8.47 3.71 4.73
CA ARG A 67 9.73 2.97 4.80
C ARG A 67 10.37 2.80 3.42
N ASN A 68 9.58 2.48 2.38
CA ASN A 68 10.10 2.40 1.02
C ASN A 68 10.69 3.74 0.56
N VAL A 69 9.99 4.85 0.82
CA VAL A 69 10.50 6.20 0.48
C VAL A 69 11.82 6.51 1.19
N GLU A 70 11.95 6.20 2.49
CA GLU A 70 13.20 6.39 3.24
C GLU A 70 14.36 5.57 2.64
N ILE A 71 14.12 4.30 2.30
CA ILE A 71 15.12 3.43 1.69
C ILE A 71 15.58 4.00 0.34
N TYR A 72 14.66 4.45 -0.51
CA TYR A 72 15.00 5.09 -1.79
C TYR A 72 15.86 6.34 -1.60
N GLN A 73 15.55 7.16 -0.60
CA GLN A 73 16.35 8.36 -0.31
C GLN A 73 17.76 8.01 0.18
N ILE A 74 17.92 6.96 0.99
CA ILE A 74 19.23 6.51 1.49
C ILE A 74 20.07 5.95 0.34
N LEU A 75 19.49 5.07 -0.49
CA LEU A 75 20.17 4.50 -1.66
C LEU A 75 20.70 5.60 -2.59
N ARG A 76 19.90 6.64 -2.84
CA ARG A 76 20.30 7.79 -3.67
C ARG A 76 21.45 8.61 -3.09
N ARG A 77 21.62 8.64 -1.76
CA ARG A 77 22.76 9.33 -1.12
C ARG A 77 24.05 8.52 -1.22
N MET A 78 23.98 7.19 -1.27
CA MET A 78 25.15 6.32 -1.42
C MET A 78 25.68 6.27 -2.86
N GLU A 79 24.83 6.61 -3.83
CA GLU A 79 25.19 6.69 -5.26
C GLU A 79 25.89 8.02 -5.63
N LYS A 80 25.89 9.01 -4.73
CA LYS A 80 26.60 10.29 -4.87
C LYS A 80 27.92 10.28 -4.12
#